data_AF-A0AA50E4N5-F1
#
_entry.id   AF-A0AA50E4N5-F1
#
_cell.length_a   1.000
_cell.length_b   1.000
_cell.length_c   1.000
_cell.angle_alpha   90.00
_cell.angle_beta   90.00
_cell.angle_gamma   90.00
#
_symmetry.space_group_name_H-M   'P 1'
#
loop_
_entity.id
_entity.type
_entity.pdbx_description
1 polymer ?
#
loop_
_entity_poly.entity_id
_entity_poly.type
_entity_poly.pdbx_seq_one_letter_code
_entity_poly.pdbx_strand_id
1 'polypeptide(L)'
;MPKKITPQNNNGAILLRWSFQKKRYALTPVPGGRWENAIDRKRAEAVANLISADIAMGQFDPTLAKYGGSLHKTQLAIDDAQARLAELRQQRSEADLKELWKKYKAFKGPQLAPPP
;
A
#
# COMPACT_ATOMS: atom_id res chain seq x y z
N MET A 1 30.35 13.99 -8.09
CA MET A 1 29.38 14.10 -6.97
C MET A 1 27.96 14.08 -7.54
N PRO A 2 26.98 13.46 -6.87
CA PRO A 2 25.59 13.51 -7.34
C PRO A 2 25.08 14.97 -7.36
N LYS A 3 24.22 15.31 -8.32
CA LYS A 3 23.51 16.60 -8.30
C LYS A 3 22.67 16.68 -7.02
N LYS A 4 22.60 17.87 -6.41
CA LYS A 4 21.76 18.15 -5.25
C LYS A 4 20.33 17.67 -5.52
N ILE A 5 19.83 16.77 -4.68
CA ILE A 5 18.46 16.27 -4.77
C ILE A 5 17.55 17.35 -4.15
N THR A 6 16.53 17.77 -4.89
CA THR A 6 15.60 18.81 -4.44
C THR A 6 14.15 18.34 -4.58
N PRO A 7 13.27 18.67 -3.62
CA PRO A 7 11.83 18.47 -3.78
C PRO A 7 11.28 19.27 -4.96
N GLN A 8 10.40 18.64 -5.73
CA GLN A 8 9.71 19.24 -6.86
C GLN A 8 8.20 19.15 -6.64
N ASN A 9 7.48 20.18 -7.09
CA ASN A 9 6.02 20.16 -7.15
C ASN A 9 5.57 19.23 -8.29
N ASN A 10 4.69 18.29 -7.99
CA ASN A 10 4.10 17.38 -8.93
C ASN A 10 2.57 17.39 -8.76
N ASN A 11 1.92 18.40 -9.33
CA ASN A 11 0.47 18.63 -9.22
C ASN A 11 -0.04 18.67 -7.77
N GLY A 12 0.68 19.38 -6.89
CA GLY A 12 0.34 19.49 -5.46
C GLY A 12 0.94 18.39 -4.60
N ALA A 13 1.48 17.31 -5.18
CA ALA A 13 2.28 16.32 -4.45
C ALA A 13 3.78 16.70 -4.46
N ILE A 14 4.55 16.13 -3.53
CA ILE A 14 5.99 16.36 -3.42
C ILE A 14 6.76 15.17 -3.99
N LEU A 15 7.66 15.41 -4.94
CA LEU A 15 8.44 14.37 -5.60
C LEU A 15 9.93 14.70 -5.60
N LEU A 16 10.77 13.70 -5.31
CA LEU A 16 12.21 13.74 -5.47
C LEU A 16 12.60 12.98 -6.74
N ARG A 17 13.40 13.59 -7.62
CA ARG A 17 13.97 12.91 -8.81
C ARG A 17 15.47 13.15 -8.88
N TRP A 18 16.24 12.09 -9.10
CA TRP A 18 17.68 12.19 -9.27
C TRP A 18 18.22 11.04 -10.13
N SER A 19 19.50 11.15 -10.50
CA SER A 19 20.23 10.09 -11.22
C SER A 19 21.45 9.70 -10.41
N PHE A 20 21.68 8.40 -10.25
CA PHE A 20 22.84 7.82 -9.59
C PHE A 20 23.28 6.56 -10.34
N GLN A 21 24.59 6.41 -10.59
CA GLN A 21 25.16 5.27 -11.31
C GLN A 21 24.44 4.92 -12.63
N LYS A 22 24.14 5.93 -13.46
CA LYS A 22 23.42 5.80 -14.75
C LYS A 22 21.96 5.31 -14.62
N LYS A 23 21.43 5.14 -13.41
CA LYS A 23 20.01 4.84 -13.14
C LYS A 23 19.28 6.10 -12.67
N ARG A 24 18.01 6.20 -13.05
CA ARG A 24 17.11 7.28 -12.62
C ARG A 24 16.26 6.78 -11.48
N TYR A 25 16.14 7.60 -10.44
CA TYR A 25 15.34 7.30 -9.25
C TYR A 25 14.29 8.39 -9.05
N ALA A 26 13.15 7.96 -8.53
CA ALA A 26 12.05 8.83 -8.15
C ALA A 26 11.46 8.35 -6.82
N LEU A 27 11.18 9.28 -5.91
CA LEU A 27 10.64 8.98 -4.60
C LEU A 27 9.65 10.05 -4.17
N THR A 28 8.49 9.63 -3.66
CA THR A 28 7.55 10.49 -2.95
C THR A 28 7.84 10.35 -1.45
N PRO A 29 8.58 11.28 -0.82
CA PRO A 29 9.10 11.08 0.54
C PRO A 29 8.03 11.25 1.62
N VAL A 30 6.92 11.92 1.32
CA VAL A 30 5.81 12.17 2.26
C VAL A 30 4.52 11.64 1.63
N PRO A 31 4.03 10.46 2.05
CA PRO A 31 2.76 9.91 1.57
C PRO A 31 1.61 10.88 1.87
N GLY A 32 0.84 11.26 0.84
CA GLY A 32 -0.24 12.25 0.97
C GLY A 32 0.24 13.68 1.28
N GLY A 33 1.55 13.94 1.29
CA GLY A 33 2.11 15.26 1.56
C GLY A 33 1.72 16.27 0.49
N ARG A 34 1.41 17.50 0.92
CA ARG A 34 0.98 18.58 0.04
C ARG A 34 2.11 19.57 -0.18
N TRP A 35 2.38 19.94 -1.43
CA TRP A 35 3.40 20.92 -1.78
C TRP A 35 3.20 22.26 -1.07
N GLU A 36 1.95 22.67 -0.85
CA GLU A 36 1.62 23.93 -0.16
C GLU A 36 1.97 23.92 1.32
N ASN A 37 2.01 22.73 1.95
CA ASN A 37 2.34 22.58 3.36
C ASN A 37 3.86 22.70 3.58
N ALA A 38 4.27 23.74 4.31
CA ALA A 38 5.68 24.00 4.61
C ALA A 38 6.36 22.88 5.40
N ILE A 39 5.61 22.18 6.27
CA ILE A 39 6.14 21.06 7.07
C ILE A 39 6.45 19.86 6.15
N ASP A 40 5.57 19.56 5.21
CA ASP A 40 5.75 18.47 4.25
C ASP A 40 6.94 18.75 3.32
N ARG A 41 7.11 20.01 2.87
CA ARG A 41 8.30 20.43 2.11
C ARG A 41 9.58 20.23 2.92
N LYS A 42 9.63 20.68 4.17
CA LYS A 42 10.81 20.48 5.04
C LYS A 42 11.13 19.00 5.27
N ARG A 43 10.11 18.15 5.45
CA ARG A 43 10.30 16.70 5.56
C ARG A 43 10.89 16.12 4.27
N ALA A 44 10.37 16.53 3.11
CA ALA A 44 10.91 16.11 1.83
C ALA A 44 12.36 16.56 1.61
N GLU A 45 12.72 17.78 2.03
CA GLU A 45 14.10 18.28 2.01
C GLU A 45 15.02 17.45 2.92
N ALA A 46 14.57 17.09 4.12
CA ALA A 46 15.33 16.23 5.02
C ALA A 46 15.63 14.85 4.40
N VAL A 47 14.63 14.25 3.74
CA VAL A 47 14.83 12.98 3.02
C VAL A 47 15.79 13.15 1.83
N ALA A 48 15.69 14.24 1.07
CA ALA A 48 16.60 14.55 -0.03
C ALA A 48 18.06 14.70 0.45
N ASN A 49 18.26 15.34 1.59
CA ASN A 49 19.57 15.49 2.22
C ASN A 49 20.11 14.14 2.71
N LEU A 50 19.26 13.31 3.32
CA LEU A 50 19.63 11.97 3.77
C LEU A 50 20.09 11.10 2.59
N ILE A 51 19.36 11.08 1.47
CA ILE A 51 19.75 10.36 0.26
C ILE A 51 21.09 10.88 -0.28
N SER A 52 21.26 12.21 -0.32
CA SER A 52 22.49 12.83 -0.80
C SER A 52 23.70 12.45 0.07
N ALA A 53 23.53 12.41 1.40
CA ALA A 53 24.55 11.99 2.35
C ALA A 53 24.89 10.50 2.18
N ASP A 54 23.90 9.62 2.09
CA ASP A 54 24.11 8.19 1.91
C ASP A 54 24.81 7.87 0.58
N ILE A 55 24.50 8.61 -0.50
CA ILE A 55 25.24 8.49 -1.76
C ILE A 55 26.70 8.89 -1.58
N ALA A 56 26.97 9.99 -0.87
CA ALA A 56 28.33 10.45 -0.63
C ALA A 56 29.14 9.47 0.24
N MET A 57 28.48 8.81 1.19
CA MET A 57 29.09 7.81 2.08
C MET A 57 29.15 6.40 1.48
N GLY A 58 28.60 6.17 0.28
CA GLY A 58 28.52 4.84 -0.33
C GLY A 58 27.53 3.89 0.35
N GLN A 59 26.61 4.41 1.16
CA GLN A 59 25.57 3.68 1.90
C GLN A 59 24.17 3.83 1.28
N PHE A 60 24.09 4.31 0.04
CA PHE A 60 22.83 4.50 -0.65
C PHE A 60 22.10 3.18 -0.86
N ASP A 61 20.86 3.10 -0.36
CA ASP A 61 19.95 1.97 -0.58
C ASP A 61 19.21 2.13 -1.92
N PRO A 62 19.54 1.34 -2.97
CA PRO A 62 18.91 1.46 -4.27
C PRO A 62 17.44 1.00 -4.28
N THR A 63 16.98 0.29 -3.26
CA THR A 63 15.58 -0.15 -3.13
C THR A 63 14.66 0.98 -2.65
N LEU A 64 15.25 2.07 -2.15
CA LEU A 64 14.57 3.23 -1.56
C LEU A 64 13.71 2.90 -0.32
N ALA A 65 13.78 1.68 0.20
CA ALA A 65 13.01 1.25 1.36
C ALA A 65 13.36 2.08 2.60
N LYS A 66 14.66 2.36 2.79
CA LYS A 66 15.19 3.20 3.89
C LYS A 66 14.61 4.62 3.89
N TYR A 67 14.33 5.18 2.71
CA TYR A 67 13.93 6.58 2.56
C TYR A 67 12.41 6.80 2.54
N GLY A 68 11.64 5.77 2.89
CA GLY A 68 10.19 5.84 2.88
C GLY A 68 9.59 5.62 1.49
N GLY A 69 10.14 4.67 0.72
CA GLY A 69 9.53 4.13 -0.50
C GLY A 69 8.08 3.71 -0.23
N SER A 70 7.15 4.66 -0.38
CA SER A 70 5.73 4.49 -0.05
C SER A 70 5.11 3.32 -0.80
N LEU A 71 5.62 2.96 -1.98
CA LEU A 71 5.16 1.80 -2.72
C LEU A 71 5.24 0.51 -1.89
N HIS A 72 6.29 0.32 -1.08
CA HIS A 72 6.38 -0.90 -0.26
C HIS A 72 5.35 -0.89 0.88
N LYS A 73 5.17 0.24 1.57
CA LYS A 73 4.17 0.36 2.64
C LYS A 73 2.74 0.29 2.12
N THR A 74 2.48 0.90 0.96
CA THR A 74 1.20 0.83 0.26
C THR A 74 0.93 -0.58 -0.25
N GLN A 75 1.95 -1.27 -0.79
CA GLN A 75 1.83 -2.68 -1.19
C GLN A 75 1.49 -3.57 0.01
N LEU A 76 2.21 -3.43 1.14
CA LEU A 76 1.91 -4.17 2.36
C LEU A 76 0.48 -3.92 2.85
N ALA A 77 0.01 -2.67 2.82
CA ALA A 77 -1.36 -2.35 3.20
C ALA A 77 -2.41 -2.93 2.23
N ILE A 78 -2.09 -3.01 0.92
CA ILE A 78 -2.94 -3.65 -0.08
C ILE A 78 -2.99 -5.16 0.14
N ASP A 79 -1.84 -5.80 0.38
CA ASP A 79 -1.73 -7.24 0.62
C ASP A 79 -2.54 -7.65 1.88
N ASP A 80 -2.41 -6.89 2.97
CA ASP A 80 -3.19 -7.08 4.20
C ASP A 80 -4.71 -6.92 3.95
N ALA A 81 -5.10 -5.91 3.16
CA ALA A 81 -6.50 -5.68 2.83
C ALA A 81 -7.09 -6.82 1.99
N GLN A 82 -6.31 -7.37 1.05
CA GLN A 82 -6.72 -8.52 0.24
C GLN A 82 -6.88 -9.79 1.07
N ALA A 83 -5.97 -10.05 2.02
CA ALA A 83 -6.07 -11.19 2.94
C ALA A 83 -7.34 -11.13 3.78
N ARG A 84 -7.65 -9.97 4.37
CA ARG A 84 -8.91 -9.76 5.13
C ARG A 84 -10.16 -9.94 4.27
N LEU A 85 -10.12 -9.49 3.01
CA LEU A 85 -11.25 -9.65 2.10
C LEU A 85 -11.51 -11.12 1.73
N ALA A 86 -10.44 -11.92 1.59
CA ALA A 86 -10.55 -13.36 1.33
C ALA A 86 -11.19 -14.09 2.52
N GLU A 87 -10.78 -13.75 3.74
CA GLU A 87 -11.34 -14.34 4.96
C GLU A 87 -12.83 -14.02 5.12
N LEU A 88 -13.23 -12.77 4.91
CA LEU A 88 -14.64 -12.37 4.95
C LEU A 88 -15.50 -13.09 3.90
N ARG A 89 -14.94 -13.31 2.69
CA ARG A 89 -15.63 -14.08 1.64
C ARG A 89 -15.82 -15.53 2.04
N GLN A 90 -14.82 -16.14 2.68
CA GLN A 90 -14.90 -17.52 3.15
C GLN A 90 -15.96 -17.67 4.25
N GLN A 91 -15.95 -16.80 5.26
CA GLN A 91 -16.95 -16.79 6.33
C GLN A 91 -18.38 -16.63 5.79
N ARG A 92 -18.57 -15.74 4.81
CA ARG A 92 -19.87 -15.55 4.15
C ARG A 92 -20.33 -16.80 3.41
N SER A 93 -19.43 -17.46 2.66
CA SER A 93 -19.75 -18.69 1.93
C SER A 93 -20.16 -19.84 2.87
N GLU A 94 -19.52 -19.96 4.04
CA GLU A 94 -19.85 -20.97 5.04
C GLU A 94 -21.20 -20.69 5.71
N ALA A 95 -21.52 -19.42 5.97
CA ALA A 95 -22.82 -19.01 6.49
C ALA A 95 -23.94 -19.31 5.50
N ASP A 96 -23.73 -18.97 4.22
CA ASP A 96 -24.69 -19.23 3.13
C ASP A 96 -24.94 -20.75 2.94
N LEU A 97 -23.89 -21.58 3.01
CA LEU A 97 -24.01 -23.05 2.92
C LEU A 97 -24.82 -23.64 4.08
N LYS A 98 -24.59 -23.16 5.31
CA LYS A 98 -25.38 -23.58 6.48
C LYS A 98 -26.85 -23.18 6.35
N GLU A 99 -27.11 -21.99 5.83
CA GLU A 99 -28.47 -21.51 5.59
C GLU A 99 -29.18 -22.31 4.49
N LEU A 100 -28.52 -22.55 3.36
CA LEU A 100 -29.02 -23.39 2.28
C LEU A 100 -29.32 -24.81 2.75
N TRP A 101 -28.45 -25.39 3.60
CA TRP A 101 -28.67 -26.71 4.18
C TRP A 101 -29.88 -26.75 5.12
N LYS A 102 -30.08 -25.71 5.93
CA LYS A 102 -31.29 -25.57 6.76
C LYS A 102 -32.56 -25.50 5.90
N LYS A 103 -32.56 -24.69 4.84
CA LYS A 103 -33.68 -24.58 3.89
C LYS A 103 -33.97 -25.91 3.20
N TYR A 104 -32.92 -26.63 2.78
CA TYR A 104 -33.05 -27.96 2.19
C TYR A 104 -33.70 -28.98 3.14
N LYS A 105 -33.26 -29.05 4.39
CA LYS A 105 -33.87 -29.94 5.40
C LYS A 105 -35.34 -29.60 5.64
N ALA A 106 -35.67 -28.31 5.77
CA ALA A 106 -37.04 -27.85 5.95
C ALA A 106 -37.94 -28.20 4.75
N PHE A 107 -37.40 -28.15 3.53
CA PHE A 107 -38.11 -28.52 2.30
C PHE A 107 -38.35 -30.04 2.18
N LYS A 108 -37.43 -30.88 2.67
CA LYS A 108 -37.54 -32.34 2.62
C LYS A 108 -38.35 -32.95 3.78
N GLY A 109 -38.57 -32.22 4.87
CA GLY A 109 -39.33 -32.65 6.04
C GLY A 109 -40.85 -32.93 5.86
N PRO A 110 -41.61 -32.24 4.99
CA PRO A 110 -43.07 -32.41 4.92
C PRO A 110 -43.59 -33.36 3.82
N GLN A 111 -42.75 -34.17 3.16
CA GLN A 111 -43.19 -35.03 2.05
C GLN A 111 -43.46 -36.51 2.41
N LEU A 112 -43.51 -36.88 3.70
CA LEU A 112 -43.60 -38.28 4.15
C LEU A 112 -44.84 -38.64 5.00
N ALA A 113 -45.97 -37.94 4.84
CA ALA A 113 -47.24 -38.45 5.37
C ALA A 113 -48.38 -38.14 4.38
N PRO A 114 -48.92 -39.14 3.66
CA PRO A 114 -50.25 -39.01 3.09
C PRO A 114 -51.27 -38.99 4.24
N PRO A 115 -52.34 -38.17 4.15
CA PRO A 115 -53.41 -38.17 5.15
C PRO A 115 -54.15 -39.52 5.19
N PRO A 116 -54.76 -39.87 6.35
CA PRO A 116 -55.38 -41.17 6.59
C PRO A 116 -56.57 -41.48 5.69
#